data_AF-A0A382QJD6-F1
#
_entry.id   AF-A0A382QJD6-F1
#
_cell.length_a   1.000
_cell.length_b   1.000
_cell.length_c   1.000
_cell.angle_alpha   90.00
_cell.angle_beta   90.00
_cell.angle_gamma   90.00
#
_symmetry.space_group_name_H-M   'P 1'
#
loop_
_entity.id
_entity.type
_entity.pdbx_description
1 polymer ?
#
loop_
_entity_poly.entity_id
_entity_poly.type
_entity_poly.pdbx_seq_one_letter_code
_entity_poly.pdbx_strand_id
1 'polypeptide(L)'
;MSALSPYYQSRDELADELTRELFGPAHDQQPTPIEQTLVDPPITRYLTGVLYPQSPDVDNAADDHDLAGFRRGRDQDGADPEPVALASVRYPSSFSLTFTVDTEVTTTVVAEAWAGRYQPVTPGSQAASGEGLEDDGDDRGEGLEDDTDGSKGAVNLRNMHWRREHLSSGPIPIDISSPVTNRREVIPGLEMLSVVRPPDQNGYVSVTVGLINTNQQVGRGPKDELAFFQPEIEIRGSEATCFVARSGMPVVSDHDDQDVRSYQLLYRHAHEFARGHGCSVAWEASGDSPDRASVIRSTFVPRHDLLLSDS
;
A
#
# COMPACT_ATOMS: atom_id res chain seq x y z
N MET A 1 32.37 16.58 5.42
CA MET A 1 31.70 16.26 4.14
C MET A 1 32.63 15.36 3.36
N SER A 2 32.17 14.16 3.00
CA SER A 2 32.96 13.21 2.22
C SER A 2 33.10 13.72 0.78
N ALA A 3 34.18 13.39 0.08
CA ALA A 3 34.32 13.66 -1.36
C ALA A 3 33.21 12.99 -2.19
N LEU A 4 32.54 11.99 -1.62
CA LEU A 4 31.44 11.26 -2.25
C LEU A 4 30.05 11.88 -2.01
N SER A 5 29.92 12.87 -1.12
CA SER A 5 28.62 13.48 -0.78
C SER A 5 27.81 13.96 -1.99
N PRO A 6 28.41 14.60 -3.03
CA PRO A 6 27.66 14.98 -4.23
C PRO A 6 27.10 13.79 -5.02
N TYR A 7 27.81 12.66 -5.05
CA TYR A 7 27.35 11.46 -5.75
C TYR A 7 26.18 10.78 -5.03
N TYR A 8 26.24 10.74 -3.69
CA TYR A 8 25.12 10.24 -2.88
C TYR A 8 23.88 11.12 -3.06
N GLN A 9 24.05 12.45 -3.06
CA GLN A 9 22.94 13.37 -3.32
C GLN A 9 22.31 13.13 -4.71
N SER A 10 23.11 13.06 -5.78
CA SER A 10 22.56 12.80 -7.12
C SER A 10 21.90 11.44 -7.24
N ARG A 11 22.41 10.41 -6.55
CA ARG A 11 21.77 9.09 -6.48
C ARG A 11 20.41 9.18 -5.80
N ASP A 12 20.32 9.89 -4.68
CA ASP A 12 19.08 10.02 -3.93
C ASP A 12 18.03 10.78 -4.76
N GLU A 13 18.42 11.85 -5.44
CA GLU A 13 17.57 12.59 -6.39
C GLU A 13 17.03 11.68 -7.51
N LEU A 14 17.88 10.84 -8.11
CA LEU A 14 17.46 9.88 -9.14
C LEU A 14 16.51 8.81 -8.58
N ALA A 15 16.79 8.30 -7.37
CA ALA A 15 15.96 7.30 -6.73
C ALA A 15 14.59 7.86 -6.35
N ASP A 16 14.54 9.09 -5.87
CA ASP A 16 13.29 9.78 -5.52
C ASP A 16 12.45 10.07 -6.77
N GLU A 17 13.05 10.51 -7.88
CA GLU A 17 12.34 10.73 -9.15
C GLU A 17 11.79 9.43 -9.72
N LEU A 18 12.59 8.35 -9.72
CA LEU A 18 12.13 7.02 -10.15
C LEU A 18 10.99 6.51 -9.27
N THR A 19 11.09 6.69 -7.95
CA THR A 19 10.03 6.32 -7.01
C THR A 19 8.74 7.06 -7.33
N ARG A 20 8.85 8.37 -7.56
CA ARG A 20 7.73 9.23 -7.94
C ARG A 20 7.13 8.85 -9.28
N GLU A 21 7.93 8.43 -10.25
CA GLU A 21 7.43 7.94 -11.54
C GLU A 21 6.65 6.63 -11.40
N LEU A 22 7.15 5.68 -10.60
CA LEU A 22 6.59 4.33 -10.46
C LEU A 22 5.37 4.26 -9.53
N PHE A 23 5.45 4.91 -8.37
CA PHE A 23 4.45 4.86 -7.29
C PHE A 23 3.56 6.10 -7.31
N GLY A 24 4.12 7.26 -7.65
CA GLY A 24 3.46 8.56 -7.52
C GLY A 24 3.83 9.27 -6.22
N PRO A 25 3.15 10.39 -5.92
CA PRO A 25 3.46 11.20 -4.74
C PRO A 25 3.03 10.48 -3.47
N ALA A 26 3.99 10.30 -2.55
CA ALA A 26 3.74 9.78 -1.21
C ALA A 26 2.86 10.73 -0.38
N HIS A 27 2.37 10.27 0.77
CA HIS A 27 1.49 11.07 1.64
C HIS A 27 2.13 12.37 2.15
N ASP A 28 3.45 12.39 2.33
CA ASP A 28 4.25 13.52 2.82
C ASP A 28 4.78 14.43 1.69
N GLN A 29 4.49 14.09 0.43
CA GLN A 29 4.94 14.83 -0.75
C GLN A 29 3.82 15.65 -1.38
N GLN A 30 4.13 16.89 -1.76
CA GLN A 30 3.19 17.70 -2.53
C GLN A 30 3.12 17.17 -3.99
N PRO A 31 1.93 16.83 -4.50
CA PRO A 31 1.78 16.43 -5.89
C PRO A 31 2.13 17.59 -6.84
N THR A 32 2.81 17.28 -7.93
CA THR A 32 3.01 18.19 -9.06
C THR A 32 1.66 18.46 -9.76
N PRO A 33 1.56 19.53 -10.59
CA PRO A 33 0.34 19.78 -11.36
C PRO A 33 -0.10 18.58 -12.23
N ILE A 34 0.86 17.82 -12.76
CA ILE A 34 0.59 16.65 -13.61
C ILE A 34 0.07 15.49 -12.75
N GLU A 35 0.60 15.26 -11.55
CA GLU A 35 0.11 14.20 -10.65
C GLU A 35 -1.23 14.56 -10.00
N GLN A 36 -1.50 15.86 -9.81
CA GLN A 36 -2.76 16.33 -9.27
C GLN A 36 -3.92 16.16 -10.26
N THR A 37 -3.63 16.21 -11.58
CA THR A 37 -4.62 16.01 -12.64
C THR A 37 -3.98 15.24 -13.81
N LEU A 38 -4.26 13.93 -13.88
CA LEU A 38 -3.74 13.07 -14.94
C LEU A 38 -4.59 13.18 -16.21
N VAL A 39 -3.93 13.09 -17.36
CA VAL A 39 -4.58 13.01 -18.68
C VAL A 39 -4.88 11.56 -19.08
N ASP A 40 -4.14 10.60 -18.51
CA ASP A 40 -4.30 9.17 -18.74
C ASP A 40 -4.92 8.48 -17.51
N PRO A 41 -5.54 7.30 -17.68
CA PRO A 41 -6.06 6.51 -16.56
C PRO A 41 -4.99 6.25 -15.49
N PRO A 42 -5.29 6.51 -14.20
CA PRO A 42 -4.35 6.32 -13.09
C PRO A 42 -3.70 4.93 -13.04
N ILE A 43 -4.44 3.85 -13.33
CA ILE A 43 -3.92 2.47 -13.36
C ILE A 43 -2.83 2.28 -14.43
N THR A 44 -2.85 3.09 -15.49
CA THR A 44 -1.81 3.08 -16.53
C THR A 44 -0.63 3.99 -16.20
N ARG A 45 -0.83 4.97 -15.31
CA ARG A 45 0.20 5.94 -14.93
C ARG A 45 1.17 5.40 -13.88
N TYR A 46 0.68 4.64 -12.90
CA TYR A 46 1.49 4.12 -11.79
C TYR A 46 1.60 2.59 -11.90
N LEU A 47 2.82 2.07 -11.74
CA LEU A 47 3.11 0.65 -11.89
C LEU A 47 2.97 -0.14 -10.59
N THR A 48 3.03 0.54 -9.44
CA THR A 48 2.95 -0.10 -8.11
C THR A 48 2.13 0.75 -7.15
N GLY A 49 1.77 0.18 -6.00
CA GLY A 49 0.96 0.87 -4.99
C GLY A 49 -0.48 1.08 -5.43
N VAL A 50 -1.11 0.06 -6.02
CA VAL A 50 -2.51 0.09 -6.44
C VAL A 50 -3.29 -1.01 -5.71
N LEU A 51 -4.35 -0.63 -4.98
CA LEU A 51 -5.33 -1.58 -4.45
C LEU A 51 -6.53 -1.60 -5.37
N TYR A 52 -6.65 -2.67 -6.14
CA TYR A 52 -7.71 -2.84 -7.12
C TYR A 52 -9.04 -3.17 -6.43
N PRO A 53 -10.18 -2.76 -7.00
CA PRO A 53 -11.47 -3.25 -6.54
C PRO A 53 -11.54 -4.78 -6.67
N GLN A 54 -12.26 -5.41 -5.77
CA GLN A 54 -12.48 -6.85 -5.80
C GLN A 54 -13.34 -7.20 -7.02
N SER A 55 -13.00 -8.29 -7.69
CA SER A 55 -13.74 -8.76 -8.87
C SER A 55 -13.94 -10.27 -8.81
N PRO A 56 -15.19 -10.77 -8.91
CA PRO A 56 -15.48 -12.19 -8.85
C PRO A 56 -14.88 -12.99 -10.03
N ASP A 57 -14.53 -12.32 -11.13
CA ASP A 57 -13.97 -12.96 -12.33
C ASP A 57 -12.45 -13.18 -12.23
N VAL A 58 -11.76 -12.47 -11.33
CA VAL A 58 -10.29 -12.53 -11.18
C VAL A 58 -9.85 -13.66 -10.25
N ASP A 59 -10.74 -14.15 -9.38
CA ASP A 59 -10.49 -15.32 -8.52
C ASP A 59 -10.22 -16.61 -9.32
N ASN A 60 -10.56 -16.64 -10.62
CA ASN A 60 -10.27 -17.77 -11.52
C ASN A 60 -8.89 -17.68 -12.21
N ALA A 61 -8.10 -16.62 -11.99
CA ALA A 61 -6.73 -16.51 -12.49
C ALA A 61 -5.68 -17.06 -11.50
N ALA A 62 -6.09 -18.01 -10.66
CA ALA A 62 -5.21 -18.75 -9.73
C ALA A 62 -4.27 -19.76 -10.43
N ASP A 63 -4.34 -19.89 -11.76
CA ASP A 63 -3.44 -20.70 -12.58
C ASP A 63 -2.23 -19.90 -13.10
N ASP A 64 -1.52 -19.22 -12.20
CA ASP A 64 -0.18 -18.72 -12.51
C ASP A 64 0.85 -19.42 -11.61
N HIS A 65 1.48 -20.45 -12.18
CA HIS A 65 2.48 -21.30 -11.53
C HIS A 65 3.71 -20.51 -11.02
N ASP A 66 3.90 -19.26 -11.48
CA ASP A 66 5.06 -18.43 -11.17
C ASP A 66 4.99 -17.72 -9.80
N LEU A 67 3.79 -17.49 -9.23
CA LEU A 67 3.64 -16.89 -7.89
C LEU A 67 3.60 -17.93 -6.77
N ALA A 68 3.46 -19.21 -7.10
CA ALA A 68 3.44 -20.31 -6.12
C ALA A 68 4.78 -20.48 -5.37
N GLY A 69 5.89 -20.03 -5.97
CA GLY A 69 7.23 -20.10 -5.38
C GLY A 69 7.40 -19.26 -4.09
N PHE A 70 6.68 -18.14 -3.96
CA PHE A 70 6.73 -17.28 -2.77
C PHE A 70 5.97 -17.84 -1.56
N ARG A 71 5.23 -18.95 -1.72
CA ARG A 71 4.50 -19.60 -0.62
C ARG A 71 5.42 -20.40 0.31
N ARG A 72 6.66 -20.69 -0.11
CA ARG A 72 7.56 -21.65 0.56
C ARG A 72 8.53 -20.96 1.53
N GLY A 73 8.01 -20.63 2.71
CA GLY A 73 8.79 -20.13 3.84
C GLY A 73 7.90 -19.69 5.00
N ARG A 74 6.79 -20.42 5.22
CA ARG A 74 5.73 -20.01 6.13
C ARG A 74 5.86 -20.76 7.46
N ASP A 75 6.11 -20.00 8.52
CA ASP A 75 5.99 -20.43 9.91
C ASP A 75 4.56 -20.95 10.14
N GLN A 76 4.46 -22.10 10.79
CA GLN A 76 3.19 -22.72 11.19
C GLN A 76 2.61 -21.93 12.38
N ASP A 77 1.44 -21.32 12.19
CA ASP A 77 0.31 -21.35 13.12
C ASP A 77 -0.87 -20.51 12.59
N GLY A 78 -1.98 -21.20 12.28
CA GLY A 78 -3.26 -20.60 11.87
C GLY A 78 -3.37 -20.28 10.37
N ALA A 79 -4.62 -20.11 9.90
CA ALA A 79 -4.89 -19.59 8.56
C ALA A 79 -4.34 -18.17 8.42
N ASP A 80 -3.80 -17.83 7.24
CA ASP A 80 -3.33 -16.48 6.95
C ASP A 80 -4.50 -15.48 7.08
N PRO A 81 -4.26 -14.28 7.63
CA PRO A 81 -5.30 -13.26 7.66
C PRO A 81 -5.63 -12.82 6.22
N GLU A 82 -6.89 -12.49 5.98
CA GLU A 82 -7.43 -12.15 4.65
C GLU A 82 -6.59 -11.15 3.83
N PRO A 83 -6.04 -10.05 4.38
CA PRO A 83 -5.18 -9.13 3.64
C PRO A 83 -3.93 -9.78 3.04
N VAL A 84 -3.44 -10.86 3.64
CA VAL A 84 -2.27 -11.61 3.13
C VAL A 84 -2.65 -12.45 1.92
N ALA A 85 -3.85 -13.02 1.92
CA ALA A 85 -4.38 -13.79 0.79
C ALA A 85 -4.67 -12.87 -0.40
N LEU A 86 -5.40 -11.77 -0.17
CA LEU A 86 -5.78 -10.78 -1.18
C LEU A 86 -4.59 -9.97 -1.73
N ALA A 87 -3.44 -9.99 -1.07
CA ALA A 87 -2.18 -9.42 -1.55
C ALA A 87 -1.44 -10.33 -2.55
N SER A 88 -1.75 -11.63 -2.60
CA SER A 88 -1.00 -12.63 -3.35
C SER A 88 -1.60 -12.94 -4.73
N VAL A 89 -2.29 -11.97 -5.34
CA VAL A 89 -3.00 -12.08 -6.62
C VAL A 89 -2.55 -11.00 -7.60
N ARG A 90 -2.81 -11.18 -8.90
CA ARG A 90 -2.37 -10.28 -9.98
C ARG A 90 -2.86 -8.83 -9.82
N TYR A 91 -4.07 -8.66 -9.31
CA TYR A 91 -4.67 -7.36 -9.02
C TYR A 91 -4.97 -7.29 -7.53
N PRO A 92 -3.95 -7.04 -6.69
CA PRO A 92 -4.11 -7.12 -5.25
C PRO A 92 -5.14 -6.08 -4.79
N SER A 93 -6.10 -6.53 -3.98
CA SER A 93 -7.09 -5.65 -3.35
C SER A 93 -6.69 -5.29 -1.91
N SER A 94 -5.53 -5.75 -1.45
CA SER A 94 -5.01 -5.45 -0.12
C SER A 94 -3.50 -5.54 -0.06
N PHE A 95 -2.96 -5.00 1.02
CA PHE A 95 -1.62 -5.29 1.51
C PHE A 95 -1.64 -5.23 3.04
N SER A 96 -0.64 -5.83 3.67
CA SER A 96 -0.49 -5.75 5.11
C SER A 96 0.97 -5.79 5.53
N LEU A 97 1.21 -5.44 6.80
CA LEU A 97 2.47 -5.65 7.46
C LEU A 97 2.22 -6.35 8.80
N THR A 98 3.15 -7.22 9.17
CA THR A 98 3.16 -7.91 10.45
C THR A 98 4.39 -7.50 11.21
N PHE A 99 4.21 -7.11 12.47
CA PHE A 99 5.29 -6.69 13.36
C PHE A 99 5.09 -7.29 14.75
N THR A 100 6.12 -7.19 15.57
CA THR A 100 6.11 -7.73 16.93
C THR A 100 6.33 -6.60 17.92
N VAL A 101 5.51 -6.57 18.97
CA VAL A 101 5.54 -5.56 20.03
C VAL A 101 5.78 -6.22 21.38
N ASP A 102 6.58 -5.56 22.21
CA ASP A 102 6.81 -5.94 23.59
C ASP A 102 5.72 -5.37 24.51
N THR A 103 4.90 -6.25 25.09
CA THR A 103 3.77 -5.84 25.95
C THR A 103 4.19 -5.29 27.31
N GLU A 104 5.43 -5.54 27.74
CA GLU A 104 5.98 -4.92 28.96
C GLU A 104 6.26 -3.42 28.75
N VAL A 105 6.49 -3.00 27.50
CA VAL A 105 6.78 -1.59 27.15
C VAL A 105 5.51 -0.83 26.81
N THR A 106 4.62 -1.41 26.01
CA THR A 106 3.34 -0.77 25.66
C THR A 106 2.25 -1.78 25.39
N THR A 107 1.01 -1.39 25.68
CA THR A 107 -0.19 -2.14 25.32
C THR A 107 -0.96 -1.50 24.17
N THR A 108 -0.47 -0.39 23.61
CA THR A 108 -1.16 0.33 22.54
C THR A 108 -0.16 0.81 21.49
N VAL A 109 -0.48 0.55 20.22
CA VAL A 109 0.20 1.14 19.07
C VAL A 109 -0.77 2.00 18.28
N VAL A 110 -0.27 2.98 17.53
CA VAL A 110 -1.09 3.86 16.69
C VAL A 110 -0.78 3.54 15.24
N ALA A 111 -1.82 3.19 14.49
CA ALA A 111 -1.76 3.01 13.04
C ALA A 111 -2.37 4.23 12.34
N GLU A 112 -1.67 4.75 11.35
CA GLU A 112 -2.22 5.76 10.43
C GLU A 112 -2.08 5.26 9.00
N ALA A 113 -3.11 5.51 8.19
CA ALA A 113 -3.19 5.07 6.83
C ALA A 113 -3.49 6.23 5.88
N TRP A 114 -2.87 6.17 4.70
CA TRP A 114 -3.11 7.11 3.61
C TRP A 114 -3.39 6.38 2.32
N ALA A 115 -4.08 7.05 1.41
CA ALA A 115 -4.26 6.64 0.04
C ALA A 115 -4.59 7.84 -0.87
N GLY A 116 -4.31 7.71 -2.16
CA GLY A 116 -4.86 8.53 -3.22
C GLY A 116 -6.09 7.87 -3.84
N ARG A 117 -7.07 8.67 -4.22
CA ARG A 117 -8.17 8.30 -5.11
C ARG A 117 -8.18 9.24 -6.30
N TYR A 118 -8.52 8.75 -7.48
CA TYR A 118 -8.63 9.58 -8.67
C TYR A 118 -10.06 9.58 -9.17
N GLN A 119 -10.63 10.78 -9.28
CA GLN A 119 -12.00 10.97 -9.77
C GLN A 119 -11.97 11.54 -11.20
N PRO A 120 -12.81 11.03 -12.12
CA PRO A 120 -12.89 11.56 -13.47
C PRO A 120 -13.47 12.97 -13.45
N VAL A 121 -12.83 13.87 -14.18
CA VAL A 121 -13.25 15.24 -14.38
C VAL A 121 -13.32 15.50 -15.88
N THR A 122 -14.49 15.91 -16.36
CA THR A 122 -14.65 16.38 -17.73
C THR A 122 -14.13 17.82 -17.81
N PRO A 123 -13.12 18.12 -18.64
CA PRO A 123 -12.68 19.49 -18.85
C PRO A 123 -13.82 20.30 -19.47
N GLY A 124 -14.42 21.21 -18.69
CA GLY A 124 -15.53 22.07 -19.12
C GLY A 124 -16.78 22.07 -18.21
N SER A 125 -16.87 21.21 -17.19
CA SER A 125 -18.07 21.11 -16.34
C SER A 125 -17.95 21.80 -14.96
N GLN A 126 -17.11 22.82 -14.80
CA GLN A 126 -17.13 23.68 -13.61
C GLN A 126 -17.47 25.13 -13.98
N ALA A 127 -18.76 25.46 -13.81
CA ALA A 127 -19.41 26.76 -13.61
C ALA A 127 -20.62 27.00 -14.55
N ALA A 128 -21.76 26.37 -14.22
CA ALA A 128 -23.08 26.82 -14.68
C ALA A 128 -24.02 26.93 -13.48
N SER A 129 -23.68 27.84 -12.58
CA SER A 129 -24.62 28.45 -11.65
C SER A 129 -24.59 29.94 -11.90
N GLY A 130 -25.54 30.44 -12.70
CA GLY A 130 -25.73 31.87 -12.92
C GLY A 130 -25.92 32.24 -14.38
N GLU A 131 -27.19 32.53 -14.69
CA GLU A 131 -27.67 33.47 -15.71
C GLU A 131 -27.70 32.98 -17.17
N GLY A 132 -28.93 32.90 -17.67
CA GLY A 132 -29.26 32.52 -19.03
C GLY A 132 -28.86 33.59 -20.05
N LEU A 133 -28.48 33.12 -21.22
CA LEU A 133 -28.59 33.84 -22.47
C LEU A 133 -29.25 32.89 -23.47
N GLU A 134 -30.39 33.33 -23.98
CA GLU A 134 -31.12 32.75 -25.08
C GLU A 134 -30.24 32.86 -26.34
N ASP A 135 -30.05 31.76 -27.06
CA ASP A 135 -29.43 31.74 -28.40
C ASP A 135 -30.51 31.39 -29.41
N ASP A 136 -30.85 32.36 -30.24
CA ASP A 136 -31.90 32.35 -31.25
C ASP A 136 -31.32 32.19 -32.68
N GLY A 137 -31.80 31.16 -33.39
CA GLY A 137 -31.63 30.96 -34.84
C GLY A 137 -30.40 30.12 -35.21
N ASP A 138 -30.40 29.25 -36.22
CA ASP A 138 -31.23 29.18 -37.41
C ASP A 138 -31.35 27.74 -37.92
N ASP A 139 -32.53 27.45 -38.46
CA ASP A 139 -32.99 26.21 -39.06
C ASP A 139 -32.51 26.14 -40.52
N ARG A 140 -31.87 25.04 -40.94
CA ARG A 140 -31.92 24.48 -42.32
C ARG A 140 -30.95 23.32 -42.53
N GLY A 141 -31.51 22.15 -42.81
CA GLY A 141 -30.80 21.10 -43.56
C GLY A 141 -31.28 19.69 -43.28
N GLU A 142 -32.47 19.34 -43.79
CA GLU A 142 -32.99 17.97 -43.85
C GLU A 142 -32.11 17.04 -44.72
N GLY A 143 -32.02 15.77 -44.33
CA GLY A 143 -31.39 14.73 -45.15
C GLY A 143 -31.29 13.33 -44.50
N LEU A 144 -32.45 12.69 -44.29
CA LEU A 144 -32.75 11.25 -44.46
C LEU A 144 -31.90 10.17 -43.71
N GLU A 145 -32.52 9.68 -42.63
CA GLU A 145 -32.82 8.29 -42.24
C GLU A 145 -31.80 7.12 -42.43
N ASP A 146 -31.55 6.52 -41.26
CA ASP A 146 -31.52 5.08 -40.94
C ASP A 146 -30.26 4.27 -41.29
N ASP A 147 -29.37 4.16 -40.29
CA ASP A 147 -28.79 2.86 -39.95
C ASP A 147 -28.80 2.72 -38.42
N THR A 148 -29.51 1.69 -37.99
CA THR A 148 -29.67 1.26 -36.62
C THR A 148 -28.38 0.53 -36.18
N ASP A 149 -27.91 0.88 -34.97
CA ASP A 149 -26.85 0.24 -34.16
C ASP A 149 -25.59 1.12 -33.96
N GLY A 150 -25.37 1.56 -32.71
CA GLY A 150 -24.23 2.42 -32.41
C GLY A 150 -24.37 3.27 -31.15
N SER A 151 -23.94 2.70 -30.01
CA SER A 151 -23.10 3.41 -29.03
C SER A 151 -23.61 4.77 -28.51
N LYS A 152 -24.77 4.80 -27.86
CA LYS A 152 -25.10 5.88 -26.92
C LYS A 152 -24.22 5.74 -25.67
N GLY A 153 -23.15 6.52 -25.57
CA GLY A 153 -22.39 6.67 -24.33
C GLY A 153 -20.88 6.47 -24.42
N ALA A 154 -20.26 6.58 -25.60
CA ALA A 154 -18.81 6.78 -25.66
C ALA A 154 -18.51 8.22 -25.20
N VAL A 155 -18.53 8.44 -23.88
CA VAL A 155 -17.83 9.59 -23.28
C VAL A 155 -16.44 9.57 -23.91
N ASN A 156 -16.05 10.68 -24.51
CA ASN A 156 -14.81 10.78 -25.27
C ASN A 156 -13.63 10.59 -24.30
N LEU A 157 -13.23 9.33 -24.07
CA LEU A 157 -12.19 8.92 -23.12
C LEU A 157 -10.87 9.67 -23.36
N ARG A 158 -10.67 10.19 -24.58
CA ARG A 158 -9.51 11.02 -24.95
C ARG A 158 -9.43 12.37 -24.23
N ASN A 159 -10.53 12.86 -23.65
CA ASN A 159 -10.55 14.14 -22.94
C ASN A 159 -10.82 13.99 -21.43
N MET A 160 -10.91 12.76 -20.91
CA MET A 160 -11.21 12.56 -19.49
C MET A 160 -9.95 12.78 -18.65
N HIS A 161 -10.00 13.76 -17.75
CA HIS A 161 -8.91 14.01 -16.81
C HIS A 161 -9.22 13.34 -15.48
N TRP A 162 -8.21 13.06 -14.69
CA TRP A 162 -8.35 12.38 -13.40
C TRP A 162 -7.77 13.23 -12.29
N ARG A 163 -8.63 13.75 -11.41
CA ARG A 163 -8.20 14.59 -10.30
C ARG A 163 -7.91 13.73 -9.07
N ARG A 164 -6.71 13.89 -8.52
CA ARG A 164 -6.30 13.23 -7.27
C ARG A 164 -7.02 13.83 -6.06
N GLU A 165 -7.54 12.97 -5.22
CA GLU A 165 -8.02 13.22 -3.87
C GLU A 165 -7.07 12.51 -2.90
N HIS A 166 -6.50 13.24 -1.96
CA HIS A 166 -5.62 12.68 -0.93
C HIS A 166 -6.45 12.33 0.30
N LEU A 167 -6.33 11.10 0.77
CA LEU A 167 -7.15 10.51 1.83
C LEU A 167 -6.24 10.08 2.98
N SER A 168 -6.67 10.39 4.21
CA SER A 168 -6.03 9.98 5.45
C SER A 168 -7.07 9.42 6.41
N SER A 169 -6.73 8.35 7.12
CA SER A 169 -7.56 7.80 8.19
C SER A 169 -7.49 8.61 9.50
N GLY A 170 -6.45 9.44 9.64
CA GLY A 170 -5.97 9.91 10.93
C GLY A 170 -5.44 8.77 11.83
N PRO A 171 -4.94 9.09 13.03
CA PRO A 171 -4.36 8.12 13.95
C PRO A 171 -5.43 7.20 14.56
N ILE A 172 -5.21 5.89 14.46
CA ILE A 172 -6.10 4.84 14.98
C ILE A 172 -5.34 4.05 16.06
N PRO A 173 -5.75 4.13 17.33
CA PRO A 173 -5.15 3.30 18.37
C PRO A 173 -5.58 1.83 18.20
N ILE A 174 -4.61 0.93 18.29
CA ILE A 174 -4.77 -0.51 18.30
C ILE A 174 -4.33 -1.00 19.68
N ASP A 175 -5.29 -1.54 20.42
CA ASP A 175 -5.03 -2.21 21.69
C ASP A 175 -4.45 -3.60 21.42
N ILE A 176 -3.28 -3.86 21.99
CA ILE A 176 -2.56 -5.14 21.87
C ILE A 176 -2.57 -5.93 23.18
N SER A 177 -3.32 -5.49 24.19
CA SER A 177 -3.38 -6.16 25.50
C SER A 177 -4.12 -7.50 25.47
N SER A 178 -4.93 -7.75 24.43
CA SER A 178 -5.69 -8.98 24.29
C SER A 178 -5.81 -9.41 22.83
N PRO A 179 -5.89 -10.72 22.53
CA PRO A 179 -6.04 -11.20 21.17
C PRO A 179 -7.40 -10.76 20.61
N VAL A 180 -7.35 -10.00 19.52
CA VAL A 180 -8.55 -9.46 18.88
C VAL A 180 -8.31 -9.26 17.39
N THR A 181 -9.34 -9.54 16.60
CA THR A 181 -9.40 -9.11 15.21
C THR A 181 -10.38 -7.96 15.12
N ASN A 182 -9.91 -6.80 14.70
CA ASN A 182 -10.73 -5.62 14.49
C ASN A 182 -10.70 -5.26 13.01
N ARG A 183 -11.88 -4.97 12.46
CA ARG A 183 -12.07 -4.49 11.11
C ARG A 183 -12.82 -3.18 11.18
N ARG A 184 -12.26 -2.14 10.58
CA ARG A 184 -12.81 -0.79 10.60
C ARG A 184 -12.72 -0.16 9.22
N GLU A 185 -13.81 0.40 8.73
CA GLU A 185 -13.76 1.31 7.59
C GLU A 185 -13.05 2.61 8.02
N VAL A 186 -11.93 2.90 7.38
CA VAL A 186 -11.08 4.06 7.73
C VAL A 186 -11.28 5.20 6.74
N ILE A 187 -11.55 4.86 5.49
CA ILE A 187 -11.91 5.74 4.39
C ILE A 187 -13.03 5.01 3.62
N PRO A 188 -14.06 5.69 3.06
CA PRO A 188 -15.15 5.00 2.37
C PRO A 188 -14.66 4.00 1.31
N GLY A 189 -14.97 2.71 1.45
CA GLY A 189 -14.49 1.63 0.56
C GLY A 189 -13.07 1.11 0.84
N LEU A 190 -12.39 1.63 1.87
CA LEU A 190 -11.09 1.16 2.35
C LEU A 190 -11.18 0.80 3.83
N GLU A 191 -10.96 -0.47 4.12
CA GLU A 191 -10.99 -0.99 5.48
C GLU A 191 -9.59 -1.28 5.99
N MET A 192 -9.36 -0.96 7.26
CA MET A 192 -8.20 -1.43 8.00
C MET A 192 -8.58 -2.68 8.80
N LEU A 193 -7.83 -3.75 8.60
CA LEU A 193 -7.88 -4.95 9.42
C LEU A 193 -6.66 -4.98 10.33
N SER A 194 -6.88 -5.08 11.64
CA SER A 194 -5.84 -5.35 12.63
C SER A 194 -6.09 -6.70 13.30
N VAL A 195 -5.11 -7.59 13.26
CA VAL A 195 -5.14 -8.92 13.89
C VAL A 195 -4.07 -8.97 14.96
N VAL A 196 -4.50 -8.98 16.22
CA VAL A 196 -3.63 -9.12 17.39
C VAL A 196 -3.62 -10.59 17.80
N ARG A 197 -2.45 -11.22 17.76
CA ARG A 197 -2.27 -12.63 18.16
C ARG A 197 -2.03 -12.74 19.67
N PRO A 198 -2.20 -13.93 20.28
CA PRO A 198 -1.78 -14.18 21.65
C PRO A 198 -0.30 -13.86 21.88
N PRO A 199 0.07 -13.36 23.08
CA PRO A 199 1.46 -13.18 23.45
C PRO A 199 2.19 -14.52 23.47
N ASP A 200 3.47 -14.50 23.10
CA ASP A 200 4.36 -15.64 23.23
C ASP A 200 4.81 -15.84 24.70
N GLN A 201 5.70 -16.82 24.92
CA GLN A 201 6.23 -17.13 26.26
C GLN A 201 7.04 -15.98 26.89
N ASN A 202 7.49 -15.03 26.08
CA ASN A 202 8.28 -13.86 26.48
C ASN A 202 7.43 -12.59 26.60
N GLY A 203 6.11 -12.67 26.38
CA GLY A 203 5.22 -11.50 26.41
C GLY A 203 5.22 -10.68 25.11
N TYR A 204 5.77 -11.20 24.02
CA TYR A 204 5.75 -10.53 22.72
C TYR A 204 4.48 -10.84 21.94
N VAL A 205 3.87 -9.80 21.37
CA VAL A 205 2.62 -9.91 20.61
C VAL A 205 2.89 -9.64 19.15
N SER A 206 2.50 -10.58 18.29
CA SER A 206 2.49 -10.39 16.84
C SER A 206 1.20 -9.67 16.43
N VAL A 207 1.35 -8.56 15.70
CA VAL A 207 0.23 -7.76 15.20
C VAL A 207 0.34 -7.67 13.69
N THR A 208 -0.75 -7.96 12.98
CA THR A 208 -0.86 -7.73 11.54
C THR A 208 -1.82 -6.59 11.29
N VAL A 209 -1.39 -5.56 10.56
CA VAL A 209 -2.24 -4.45 10.12
C VAL A 209 -2.23 -4.41 8.60
N GLY A 210 -3.42 -4.36 8.00
CA GLY A 210 -3.56 -4.28 6.54
C GLY A 210 -4.70 -3.38 6.10
N LEU A 211 -4.60 -2.91 4.87
CA LEU A 211 -5.65 -2.16 4.19
C LEU A 211 -6.28 -3.03 3.11
N ILE A 212 -7.61 -3.03 3.04
CA ILE A 212 -8.40 -3.81 2.09
C ILE A 212 -9.33 -2.85 1.33
N ASN A 213 -9.20 -2.83 0.01
CA ASN A 213 -10.19 -2.23 -0.87
C ASN A 213 -11.42 -3.14 -0.91
N THR A 214 -12.56 -2.63 -0.45
CA THR A 214 -13.83 -3.36 -0.42
C THR A 214 -14.77 -3.02 -1.58
N ASN A 215 -14.38 -2.07 -2.43
CA ASN A 215 -15.14 -1.73 -3.63
C ASN A 215 -15.21 -2.94 -4.56
N GLN A 216 -16.39 -3.17 -5.13
CA GLN A 216 -16.64 -4.29 -6.03
C GLN A 216 -16.71 -3.78 -7.47
N GLN A 217 -15.94 -4.41 -8.36
CA GLN A 217 -16.09 -4.20 -9.79
C GLN A 217 -17.06 -5.23 -10.36
N VAL A 218 -18.18 -4.74 -10.91
CA VAL A 218 -19.14 -5.58 -11.63
C VAL A 218 -18.88 -5.51 -13.13
N GLY A 219 -18.56 -6.64 -13.75
CA GLY A 219 -18.29 -6.75 -15.19
C GLY A 219 -17.11 -5.88 -15.65
N ARG A 220 -17.27 -5.18 -16.78
CA ARG A 220 -16.26 -4.23 -17.32
C ARG A 220 -16.42 -2.80 -16.76
N GLY A 221 -16.94 -2.66 -15.54
CA GLY A 221 -17.11 -1.36 -14.87
C GLY A 221 -15.81 -0.61 -14.59
N PRO A 222 -15.86 0.64 -14.10
CA PRO A 222 -14.68 1.50 -13.95
C PRO A 222 -13.72 0.96 -12.88
N LYS A 223 -12.50 0.58 -13.28
CA LYS A 223 -11.46 0.10 -12.35
C LYS A 223 -10.79 1.25 -11.60
N ASP A 224 -10.48 2.33 -12.31
CA ASP A 224 -9.69 3.46 -11.79
C ASP A 224 -10.42 4.22 -10.66
N GLU A 225 -11.73 4.44 -10.78
CA GLU A 225 -12.55 5.15 -9.79
C GLU A 225 -12.67 4.41 -8.46
N LEU A 226 -12.65 3.07 -8.53
CA LEU A 226 -12.84 2.18 -7.40
C LEU A 226 -11.51 1.73 -6.79
N ALA A 227 -10.39 2.04 -7.44
CA ALA A 227 -9.05 1.71 -6.98
C ALA A 227 -8.52 2.78 -6.01
N PHE A 228 -7.64 2.33 -5.12
CA PHE A 228 -6.82 3.21 -4.30
C PHE A 228 -5.38 3.17 -4.80
N PHE A 229 -4.72 4.32 -4.79
CA PHE A 229 -3.36 4.53 -5.26
C PHE A 229 -2.50 4.99 -4.10
N GLN A 230 -1.18 4.81 -4.18
CA GLN A 230 -0.25 5.22 -3.14
C GLN A 230 -0.70 4.86 -1.70
N PRO A 231 -1.17 3.63 -1.44
CA PRO A 231 -1.62 3.32 -0.11
C PRO A 231 -0.41 3.19 0.81
N GLU A 232 -0.51 3.73 2.01
CA GLU A 232 0.57 3.70 3.00
C GLU A 232 0.01 3.39 4.38
N ILE A 233 0.75 2.64 5.18
CA ILE A 233 0.51 2.39 6.61
C ILE A 233 1.77 2.78 7.36
N GLU A 234 1.61 3.60 8.39
CA GLU A 234 2.63 3.88 9.41
C GLU A 234 2.12 3.41 10.77
N ILE A 235 2.95 2.66 11.48
CA ILE A 235 2.69 2.22 12.86
C ILE A 235 3.71 2.88 13.77
N ARG A 236 3.22 3.55 14.81
CA ARG A 236 4.03 4.17 15.86
C ARG A 236 3.72 3.53 17.21
N GLY A 237 4.75 3.28 18.00
CA GLY A 237 4.59 3.00 19.42
C GLY A 237 4.16 4.24 20.18
N SER A 238 3.45 4.07 21.30
CA SER A 238 3.34 5.14 22.30
C SER A 238 4.71 5.50 22.89
N GLU A 239 5.60 4.51 22.95
CA GLU A 239 6.99 4.62 23.39
C GLU A 239 7.94 4.41 22.21
N ALA A 240 9.09 5.08 22.23
CA ALA A 240 10.02 5.15 21.10
C ALA A 240 10.73 3.82 20.75
N THR A 241 10.53 2.73 21.50
CA THR A 241 11.26 1.47 21.31
C THR A 241 10.39 0.23 21.59
N CYS A 242 9.13 0.25 21.18
CA CYS A 242 8.21 -0.85 21.48
C CYS A 242 8.32 -2.04 20.51
N PHE A 243 8.82 -1.83 19.29
CA PHE A 243 8.93 -2.88 18.30
C PHE A 243 10.19 -3.72 18.51
N VAL A 244 10.06 -5.04 18.48
CA VAL A 244 11.16 -5.98 18.73
C VAL A 244 11.49 -6.79 17.48
N ALA A 245 12.78 -7.09 17.31
CA ALA A 245 13.25 -7.87 16.17
C ALA A 245 12.79 -9.33 16.27
N ARG A 246 12.28 -9.87 15.16
CA ARG A 246 11.82 -11.25 15.04
C ARG A 246 12.95 -12.27 15.24
N SER A 247 14.20 -11.85 15.02
CA SER A 247 15.43 -12.65 15.21
C SER A 247 15.65 -13.15 16.64
N GLY A 248 14.90 -12.63 17.62
CA GLY A 248 14.85 -13.15 19.00
C GLY A 248 13.90 -14.33 19.22
N MET A 249 13.06 -14.68 18.24
CA MET A 249 12.25 -15.90 18.33
C MET A 249 13.11 -17.11 17.99
N PRO A 250 13.19 -18.12 18.87
CA PRO A 250 13.70 -19.42 18.47
C PRO A 250 12.79 -19.92 17.36
N VAL A 251 13.32 -20.04 16.15
CA VAL A 251 12.70 -20.87 15.12
C VAL A 251 12.66 -22.26 15.75
N VAL A 252 11.50 -22.65 16.28
CA VAL A 252 11.26 -24.04 16.71
C VAL A 252 11.05 -24.85 15.43
N SER A 253 12.08 -24.89 14.59
CA SER A 253 12.27 -26.03 13.73
C SER A 253 12.77 -27.12 14.66
N ASP A 254 11.97 -28.16 14.83
CA ASP A 254 12.32 -29.40 15.53
C ASP A 254 13.45 -30.19 14.82
N HIS A 255 14.24 -29.50 14.00
CA HIS A 255 15.39 -29.98 13.26
C HIS A 255 16.54 -29.04 13.61
N ASP A 256 17.58 -29.65 14.17
CA ASP A 256 18.90 -29.10 14.44
C ASP A 256 19.60 -28.74 13.12
N ASP A 257 19.04 -27.77 12.38
CA ASP A 257 19.52 -27.38 11.06
C ASP A 257 20.71 -26.44 11.22
N GLN A 258 21.90 -27.01 11.02
CA GLN A 258 23.17 -26.32 11.08
C GLN A 258 23.20 -25.07 10.17
N ASP A 259 22.48 -25.10 9.04
CA ASP A 259 22.42 -24.00 8.10
C ASP A 259 21.64 -22.81 8.69
N VAL A 260 20.52 -23.07 9.37
CA VAL A 260 19.72 -22.03 10.05
C VAL A 260 20.55 -21.35 11.14
N ARG A 261 21.29 -22.11 11.94
CA ARG A 261 22.19 -21.54 12.97
C ARG A 261 23.34 -20.74 12.36
N SER A 262 23.89 -21.20 11.24
CA SER A 262 24.93 -20.46 10.52
C SER A 262 24.40 -19.13 9.97
N TYR A 263 23.19 -19.12 9.41
CA TYR A 263 22.51 -17.91 8.97
C TYR A 263 22.23 -16.94 10.12
N GLN A 264 21.77 -17.44 11.28
CA GLN A 264 21.59 -16.61 12.47
C GLN A 264 22.89 -15.94 12.91
N LEU A 265 24.04 -16.62 12.80
CA LEU A 265 25.34 -16.01 13.10
C LEU A 265 25.74 -14.95 12.08
N LEU A 266 25.54 -15.22 10.78
CA LEU A 266 25.85 -14.29 9.69
C LEU A 266 25.00 -13.02 9.75
N TYR A 267 23.70 -13.18 10.03
CA TYR A 267 22.71 -12.11 10.03
C TYR A 267 22.32 -11.64 11.44
N ARG A 268 23.13 -11.92 12.46
CA ARG A 268 22.84 -11.54 13.86
C ARG A 268 22.61 -10.05 14.10
N HIS A 269 23.09 -9.20 13.19
CA HIS A 269 22.96 -7.74 13.24
C HIS A 269 21.94 -7.21 12.21
N ALA A 270 21.32 -8.10 11.42
CA ALA A 270 20.27 -7.77 10.49
C ALA A 270 18.92 -8.00 11.19
N HIS A 271 18.47 -6.99 11.91
CA HIS A 271 17.22 -7.06 12.66
C HIS A 271 16.01 -6.85 11.74
N GLU A 272 15.10 -7.82 11.75
CA GLU A 272 13.81 -7.73 11.06
C GLU A 272 12.71 -7.37 12.06
N PHE A 273 12.21 -6.14 12.02
CA PHE A 273 11.16 -5.65 12.92
C PHE A 273 9.75 -5.91 12.41
N ALA A 274 9.62 -6.04 11.09
CA ALA A 274 8.36 -6.25 10.42
C ALA A 274 8.55 -7.06 9.15
N ARG A 275 7.45 -7.63 8.67
CA ARG A 275 7.34 -8.29 7.38
C ARG A 275 6.15 -7.72 6.62
N GLY A 276 6.35 -7.35 5.36
CA GLY A 276 5.27 -6.93 4.48
C GLY A 276 4.64 -8.11 3.73
N HIS A 277 3.37 -7.97 3.39
CA HIS A 277 2.58 -8.87 2.56
C HIS A 277 1.91 -8.04 1.47
N GLY A 278 2.34 -8.21 0.21
CA GLY A 278 1.98 -7.31 -0.88
C GLY A 278 2.70 -5.96 -0.86
N CYS A 279 3.58 -5.75 0.12
CA CYS A 279 4.45 -4.59 0.22
C CYS A 279 5.80 -4.99 0.84
N SER A 280 6.75 -4.07 0.79
CA SER A 280 7.94 -4.08 1.65
C SER A 280 7.69 -3.22 2.90
N VAL A 281 8.62 -3.29 3.85
CA VAL A 281 8.56 -2.52 5.09
C VAL A 281 9.86 -1.79 5.33
N ALA A 282 9.76 -0.62 5.94
CA ALA A 282 10.87 0.18 6.43
C ALA A 282 10.64 0.49 7.91
N TRP A 283 11.71 0.74 8.66
CA TRP A 283 11.63 1.03 10.08
C TRP A 283 12.71 2.01 10.53
N GLU A 284 12.40 2.73 11.61
CA GLU A 284 13.35 3.59 12.30
C GLU A 284 13.86 2.88 13.56
N ALA A 285 15.05 2.27 13.46
CA ALA A 285 15.72 1.65 14.59
C ALA A 285 16.14 2.69 15.64
N SER A 286 16.07 2.32 16.92
CA SER A 286 16.50 3.20 18.00
C SER A 286 18.02 3.27 18.08
N GLY A 287 18.57 4.50 18.12
CA GLY A 287 20.02 4.70 18.24
C GLY A 287 20.62 4.09 19.51
N ASP A 288 19.83 3.98 20.58
CA ASP A 288 20.26 3.45 21.88
C ASP A 288 20.01 1.92 22.02
N SER A 289 19.25 1.32 21.11
CA SER A 289 18.85 -0.09 21.18
C SER A 289 18.65 -0.66 19.77
N PRO A 290 19.70 -1.25 19.17
CA PRO A 290 19.65 -1.74 17.78
C PRO A 290 18.65 -2.88 17.58
N ASP A 291 18.25 -3.56 18.66
CA ASP A 291 17.22 -4.60 18.68
C ASP A 291 15.79 -4.06 18.81
N ARG A 292 15.60 -2.74 18.78
CA ARG A 292 14.30 -2.08 18.91
C ARG A 292 14.07 -1.02 17.84
N ALA A 293 12.81 -0.87 17.42
CA ALA A 293 12.38 0.18 16.51
C ALA A 293 11.27 1.05 17.11
N SER A 294 11.18 2.28 16.59
CA SER A 294 10.23 3.34 17.01
C SER A 294 9.03 3.47 16.08
N VAL A 295 9.27 3.27 14.78
CA VAL A 295 8.29 3.43 13.71
C VAL A 295 8.48 2.32 12.69
N ILE A 296 7.36 1.80 12.18
CA ILE A 296 7.31 0.83 11.08
C ILE A 296 6.42 1.44 9.99
N ARG A 297 6.86 1.37 8.73
CA ARG A 297 6.14 1.88 7.56
C ARG A 297 6.09 0.85 6.46
N SER A 298 4.99 0.82 5.71
CA SER A 298 4.96 0.13 4.42
C SER A 298 5.71 0.91 3.34
N THR A 299 6.31 0.22 2.39
CA THR A 299 6.84 0.81 1.15
C THR A 299 6.62 -0.13 -0.03
N PHE A 300 6.32 0.44 -1.20
CA PHE A 300 6.18 -0.30 -2.46
C PHE A 300 7.41 -0.18 -3.36
N VAL A 301 8.35 0.69 -2.99
CA VAL A 301 9.64 0.90 -3.68
C VAL A 301 10.73 0.88 -2.62
N PRO A 302 11.14 -0.31 -2.13
CA PRO A 302 12.15 -0.41 -1.09
C PRO A 302 13.52 0.08 -1.59
N ARG A 303 14.26 0.78 -0.73
CA ARG A 303 15.64 1.20 -0.97
C ARG A 303 16.53 0.80 0.20
N HIS A 304 17.76 0.42 -0.10
CA HIS A 304 18.76 0.09 0.91
C HIS A 304 20.14 0.58 0.47
N ASP A 305 20.84 1.24 1.38
CA ASP A 305 22.18 1.75 1.14
C ASP A 305 23.23 0.68 1.46
N LEU A 306 24.03 0.32 0.45
CA LEU A 306 25.19 -0.51 0.65
C LEU A 306 26.36 0.36 1.08
N LEU A 307 26.89 0.10 2.27
CA LEU A 307 28.10 0.73 2.75
C LEU A 307 29.27 0.35 1.83
N LEU A 308 30.17 1.30 1.59
CA LEU A 308 31.41 1.01 0.86
C LEU A 308 32.18 -0.04 1.66
N SER A 309 32.53 -1.16 1.04
CA SER A 309 33.44 -2.11 1.67
C SER A 309 34.82 -1.46 1.75
N ASP A 310 35.38 -1.35 2.94
CA ASP A 310 36.80 -1.02 3.10
C ASP A 310 37.62 -2.08 2.32
N SER A 311 38.33 -1.61 1.29
CA SER A 311 39.20 -2.45 0.45
C SER A 311 40.61 -2.52 1.02
#